data_AF-A0AAU5D1J2-F1
#
_entry.id   AF-A0AAU5D1J2-F1
#
_cell.length_a   1.000
_cell.length_b   1.000
_cell.length_c   1.000
_cell.angle_alpha   90.00
_cell.angle_beta   90.00
_cell.angle_gamma   90.00
#
_symmetry.space_group_name_H-M   'P 1'
#
loop_
_entity.id
_entity.type
_entity.pdbx_description
1 polymer ?
#
loop_
_entity_poly.entity_id
_entity_poly.type
_entity_poly.pdbx_seq_one_letter_code
_entity_poly.pdbx_strand_id
1 'polypeptide(L)'
;MAPGEKLTDSEAPVKGDPAPILDYPALYDDKMISPARAEAYLVAALTHAQSEEISSAYAYGEQPQNPGFGVHFHNESKIYCPFVFTARQGQSRGSRAFDLQAAF
;
A
#
# COMPACT_ATOMS: atom_id res chain seq x y z
N MET A 1 -24.57 22.04 27.32
CA MET A 1 -24.15 21.14 26.22
C MET A 1 -22.71 21.49 25.89
N ALA A 2 -21.79 20.53 26.00
CA ALA A 2 -20.38 20.77 25.66
C ALA A 2 -20.31 21.17 24.17
N PRO A 3 -19.72 22.33 23.82
CA PRO A 3 -19.67 22.76 22.43
C PRO A 3 -18.83 21.76 21.64
N GLY A 4 -19.50 20.96 20.81
CA GLY A 4 -18.83 20.17 19.79
C GLY A 4 -18.08 21.13 18.88
N GLU A 5 -16.76 21.00 18.87
CA GLU A 5 -15.88 21.77 18.00
C GLU A 5 -16.38 21.64 16.56
N LYS A 6 -16.54 22.78 15.90
CA LYS A 6 -16.99 22.83 14.52
C LYS A 6 -15.92 22.15 13.67
N LEU A 7 -16.30 21.02 13.06
CA LEU A 7 -15.54 20.30 12.03
C LEU A 7 -15.52 21.11 10.71
N THR A 8 -15.10 22.38 10.76
CA THR A 8 -15.03 23.27 9.60
C THR A 8 -13.60 23.67 9.23
N ASP A 9 -12.65 23.45 10.13
CA ASP A 9 -11.23 23.68 9.83
C ASP A 9 -10.62 22.41 9.25
N SER A 10 -9.85 22.54 8.16
CA SER A 10 -9.04 21.44 7.65
C SER A 10 -8.08 20.99 8.73
N GLU A 11 -8.17 19.72 9.12
CA GLU A 11 -7.25 19.12 10.09
C GLU A 11 -5.83 19.25 9.57
N ALA A 12 -4.97 19.92 10.35
CA ALA A 12 -3.57 20.08 9.97
C ALA A 12 -2.87 18.72 10.05
N PRO A 13 -2.09 18.33 9.04
CA PRO A 13 -1.40 17.05 9.05
C PRO A 13 -0.41 16.98 10.22
N VAL A 14 -0.45 15.88 10.98
CA VAL A 14 0.50 15.61 12.06
C VAL A 14 1.80 15.12 11.44
N LYS A 15 2.90 15.76 11.84
CA LYS A 15 4.24 15.48 11.32
C LYS A 15 5.12 14.83 12.37
N GLY A 16 6.01 13.95 11.93
CA GLY A 16 7.04 13.33 12.74
C GLY A 16 8.27 13.01 11.90
N ASP A 17 9.20 12.25 12.48
CA ASP A 17 10.36 11.76 11.75
C ASP A 17 9.89 10.83 10.60
N PRO A 18 10.40 11.01 9.37
CA PRO A 18 10.04 10.13 8.26
C PRO A 18 10.43 8.68 8.53
N ALA A 19 9.69 7.76 7.92
CA ALA A 19 10.01 6.33 7.99
C ALA A 19 11.46 6.04 7.51
N PRO A 20 12.17 5.07 8.14
CA PRO A 20 13.53 4.72 7.73
C PRO A 20 13.59 4.17 6.31
N ILE A 21 14.47 4.72 5.48
CA ILE A 21 14.72 4.31 4.08
C ILE A 21 14.96 2.79 3.98
N LEU A 22 14.37 2.15 2.95
CA LEU A 22 14.41 0.69 2.71
C LEU A 22 14.86 0.39 1.29
N ASP A 23 15.89 -0.43 1.11
CA ASP A 23 16.32 -0.84 -0.24
C ASP A 23 15.15 -1.31 -1.11
N TYR A 24 15.11 -0.83 -2.36
CA TYR A 24 14.09 -1.24 -3.30
C TYR A 24 14.26 -2.73 -3.66
N PRO A 25 13.28 -3.59 -3.34
CA PRO A 25 13.33 -4.98 -3.76
C PRO A 25 13.07 -5.09 -5.27
N ALA A 26 13.47 -6.20 -5.87
CA ALA A 26 13.25 -6.44 -7.30
C ALA A 26 11.75 -6.58 -7.62
N LEU A 27 11.19 -5.59 -8.31
CA LEU A 27 9.78 -5.58 -8.71
C LEU A 27 9.43 -6.68 -9.71
N TYR A 28 10.32 -6.93 -10.67
CA TYR A 28 10.09 -7.86 -11.77
C TYR A 28 10.85 -9.17 -11.58
N ASP A 29 10.23 -10.24 -12.06
CA ASP A 29 10.83 -11.55 -12.29
C ASP A 29 10.44 -12.00 -13.69
N ASP A 30 11.41 -12.14 -14.60
CA ASP A 30 11.13 -12.48 -16.01
C ASP A 30 9.98 -11.65 -16.65
N LYS A 31 9.97 -10.34 -16.39
CA LYS A 31 8.95 -9.36 -16.82
C LYS A 31 7.56 -9.51 -16.20
N MET A 32 7.38 -10.46 -15.29
CA MET A 32 6.16 -10.64 -14.50
C MET A 32 6.32 -9.99 -13.13
N ILE A 33 5.19 -9.60 -12.54
CA ILE A 33 5.11 -9.08 -11.17
C ILE A 33 4.23 -10.01 -10.38
N SER A 34 4.71 -10.51 -9.24
CA SER A 34 3.88 -11.21 -8.26
C SER A 34 3.31 -10.21 -7.25
N PRO A 35 2.14 -10.49 -6.63
CA PRO A 35 1.60 -9.65 -5.57
C PRO A 35 2.63 -9.38 -4.45
N ALA A 36 3.34 -10.40 -3.98
CA ALA A 36 4.37 -10.24 -2.95
C ALA A 36 5.49 -9.27 -3.34
N ARG A 37 5.96 -9.31 -4.60
CA ARG A 37 6.96 -8.36 -5.09
C ARG A 37 6.40 -6.94 -5.21
N ALA A 38 5.15 -6.82 -5.65
CA ALA A 38 4.46 -5.53 -5.70
C ALA A 38 4.28 -4.92 -4.30
N GLU A 39 3.87 -5.70 -3.30
CA GLU A 39 3.76 -5.25 -1.91
C GLU A 39 5.10 -4.74 -1.39
N ALA A 40 6.16 -5.55 -1.50
CA ALA A 40 7.48 -5.18 -1.00
C ALA A 40 8.02 -3.92 -1.70
N TYR A 41 7.84 -3.81 -3.02
CA TYR A 41 8.29 -2.64 -3.78
C TYR A 41 7.52 -1.37 -3.41
N LEU A 42 6.19 -1.44 -3.28
CA LEU A 42 5.37 -0.28 -2.96
C LEU A 42 5.61 0.20 -1.52
N VAL A 43 5.83 -0.74 -0.58
CA VAL A 43 6.25 -0.40 0.79
C VAL A 43 7.58 0.35 0.76
N ALA A 44 8.59 -0.16 0.06
CA ALA A 44 9.87 0.53 -0.08
C ALA A 44 9.70 1.92 -0.75
N ALA A 45 8.86 2.01 -1.79
CA ALA A 45 8.59 3.27 -2.49
C ALA A 45 7.96 4.35 -1.60
N LEU A 46 6.96 3.96 -0.80
CA LEU A 46 6.30 4.89 0.12
C LEU A 46 7.21 5.33 1.26
N THR A 47 8.02 4.41 1.77
CA THR A 47 9.03 4.71 2.77
C THR A 47 10.10 5.66 2.23
N HIS A 48 10.54 5.46 0.98
CA HIS A 48 11.49 6.34 0.29
C HIS A 48 10.92 7.71 -0.08
N ALA A 49 9.60 7.88 -0.08
CA ALA A 49 9.00 9.19 -0.32
C ALA A 49 9.36 10.20 0.78
N GLN A 50 9.87 9.73 1.93
CA GLN A 50 10.27 10.54 3.08
C GLN A 50 9.20 11.57 3.49
N SER A 51 7.93 11.18 3.41
CA SER A 51 6.84 12.01 3.88
C SER A 51 6.91 12.16 5.39
N GLU A 52 6.89 13.40 5.88
CA GLU A 52 6.84 13.72 7.31
C GLU A 52 5.52 13.29 7.97
N GLU A 53 4.50 12.93 7.18
CA GLU A 53 3.20 12.47 7.70
C GLU A 53 3.16 10.95 7.90
N ILE A 54 3.98 10.21 7.15
CA ILE A 54 4.01 8.74 7.16
C ILE A 54 4.94 8.27 8.27
N SER A 55 4.41 7.49 9.21
CA SER A 55 5.20 6.85 10.25
C SER A 55 5.78 5.51 9.79
N SER A 56 5.02 4.73 9.01
CA SER A 56 5.49 3.48 8.41
C SER A 56 4.59 3.00 7.27
N ALA A 57 5.14 2.13 6.42
CA ALA A 57 4.39 1.35 5.44
C ALA A 57 4.71 -0.14 5.66
N TYR A 58 3.75 -1.02 5.36
CA TYR A 58 3.90 -2.47 5.59
C TYR A 58 3.14 -3.31 4.57
N ALA A 59 3.68 -4.48 4.25
CA ALA A 59 3.04 -5.49 3.42
C ALA A 59 2.03 -6.29 4.25
N TYR A 60 0.96 -6.80 3.62
CA TYR A 60 0.02 -7.68 4.32
C TYR A 60 0.57 -9.10 4.53
N GLY A 61 1.62 -9.48 3.80
CA GLY A 61 2.44 -10.65 4.09
C GLY A 61 2.50 -11.67 2.95
N GLU A 62 2.99 -12.87 3.23
CA GLU A 62 3.31 -13.86 2.18
C GLU A 62 2.08 -14.58 1.60
N GLN A 63 0.96 -14.68 2.33
CA GLN A 63 -0.26 -15.38 1.88
C GLN A 63 -1.58 -14.71 2.31
N PRO A 64 -1.75 -13.40 2.09
CA PRO A 64 -3.01 -12.74 2.41
C PRO A 64 -4.13 -13.20 1.47
N GLN A 65 -5.33 -13.40 2.03
CA GLN A 65 -6.54 -13.66 1.24
C GLN A 65 -6.83 -12.52 0.24
N ASN A 66 -6.42 -11.30 0.60
CA ASN A 66 -6.42 -10.12 -0.27
C ASN A 66 -5.04 -9.45 -0.18
N PRO A 67 -4.15 -9.63 -1.17
CA PRO A 67 -2.84 -8.99 -1.17
C PRO A 67 -2.97 -7.47 -1.21
N GLY A 68 -1.96 -6.78 -0.69
CA GLY A 68 -1.93 -5.33 -0.56
C GLY A 68 -0.92 -4.84 0.46
N PHE A 69 -0.94 -3.54 0.70
CA PHE A 69 -0.08 -2.88 1.68
C PHE A 69 -0.89 -1.91 2.53
N GLY A 70 -0.36 -1.56 3.69
CA GLY A 70 -0.92 -0.53 4.55
C GLY A 70 0.07 0.60 4.78
N VAL A 71 -0.48 1.74 5.21
CA VAL A 71 0.28 2.92 5.61
C VAL A 71 -0.23 3.38 6.97
N HIS A 72 0.69 3.60 7.91
CA HIS A 72 0.40 4.28 9.17
C HIS A 72 0.94 5.70 9.12
N PHE A 73 0.16 6.61 9.67
CA PHE A 73 0.50 8.02 9.78
C PHE A 73 0.84 8.37 11.23
N HIS A 74 1.53 9.49 11.43
CA HIS A 74 1.86 9.98 12.77
C HIS A 74 0.64 10.43 13.58
N ASN A 75 -0.49 10.76 12.92
CA ASN A 75 -1.78 11.00 13.58
C ASN A 75 -2.54 9.71 13.93
N GLU A 76 -1.89 8.54 13.92
CA GLU A 76 -2.47 7.22 14.17
C GLU A 76 -3.48 6.72 13.11
N SER A 77 -3.78 7.52 12.09
CA SER A 77 -4.64 7.09 10.99
C SER A 77 -3.98 6.00 10.15
N LYS A 78 -4.81 5.21 9.45
CA LYS A 78 -4.38 4.04 8.69
C LYS A 78 -5.07 3.99 7.34
N ILE A 79 -4.29 3.73 6.30
CA ILE A 79 -4.79 3.42 4.96
C ILE A 79 -4.56 1.94 4.69
N TYR A 80 -5.57 1.29 4.11
CA TYR A 80 -5.54 -0.09 3.67
C TYR A 80 -5.68 -0.14 2.15
N CYS A 81 -4.65 -0.63 1.46
CA CYS A 81 -4.58 -0.66 -0.01
C CYS A 81 -4.59 -2.12 -0.51
N PRO A 82 -5.75 -2.80 -0.55
CA PRO A 82 -5.84 -4.11 -1.17
C PRO A 82 -5.67 -3.99 -2.69
N PHE A 83 -4.90 -4.89 -3.28
CA PHE A 83 -4.89 -5.07 -4.72
C PHE A 83 -6.21 -5.69 -5.15
N VAL A 84 -6.88 -5.08 -6.13
CA VAL A 84 -8.21 -5.51 -6.56
C VAL A 84 -8.15 -6.36 -7.84
N PHE A 85 -7.08 -6.21 -8.63
CA PHE A 85 -6.91 -6.88 -9.91
C PHE A 85 -5.44 -6.91 -10.36
N THR A 86 -4.98 -8.07 -10.84
CA THR A 86 -3.62 -8.28 -11.36
C THR A 86 -3.61 -8.76 -12.82
N ALA A 87 -4.60 -8.43 -13.65
CA ALA A 87 -4.53 -8.85 -15.05
C ALA A 87 -3.72 -7.92 -15.95
N ARG A 88 -3.26 -8.50 -17.05
CA ARG A 88 -2.54 -7.81 -18.12
C ARG A 88 -3.42 -6.74 -18.77
N GLN A 89 -2.79 -5.74 -19.38
CA GLN A 89 -3.47 -4.72 -20.18
C GLN A 89 -4.38 -5.38 -21.23
N GLY A 90 -5.68 -5.08 -21.20
CA GLY A 90 -6.67 -5.65 -22.11
C GLY A 90 -7.43 -6.89 -21.60
N GLN A 91 -7.11 -7.43 -20.40
CA GLN A 91 -7.90 -8.50 -19.79
C GLN A 91 -8.97 -7.96 -18.82
N SER A 92 -10.17 -8.51 -18.91
CA SER A 92 -11.26 -8.24 -17.98
C SER A 92 -11.13 -9.06 -16.69
N ARG A 93 -11.87 -8.64 -15.66
CA ARG A 93 -11.98 -9.33 -14.37
C ARG A 93 -12.51 -10.75 -14.60
N GLY A 94 -11.63 -11.74 -14.68
CA GLY A 94 -12.01 -13.15 -14.67
C GLY A 94 -12.76 -13.52 -13.38
N SER A 95 -13.34 -14.71 -13.31
CA SER A 95 -14.14 -15.17 -12.16
C SER A 95 -13.36 -15.28 -10.83
N ARG A 96 -12.02 -15.18 -10.88
CA ARG A 96 -11.14 -15.11 -9.71
C ARG A 96 -10.17 -13.94 -9.88
N ALA A 97 -10.29 -12.94 -9.02
CA ALA A 97 -9.54 -11.69 -9.11
C ALA A 97 -8.03 -11.83 -8.84
N PHE A 98 -7.58 -12.98 -8.34
CA PHE A 98 -6.20 -13.25 -7.91
C PHE A 98 -5.59 -14.54 -8.47
N ASP A 99 -6.31 -15.30 -9.30
CA ASP A 99 -5.68 -16.40 -10.02
C ASP A 99 -4.84 -15.78 -11.15
N LEU A 100 -3.51 -15.88 -11.05
CA LEU A 100 -2.69 -15.89 -12.24
C LEU A 100 -3.20 -17.07 -13.08
N GLN A 101 -3.85 -16.80 -14.21
CA GLN A 101 -4.23 -17.86 -15.14
C GLN A 101 -2.94 -18.60 -15.52
N ALA A 102 -2.83 -19.84 -15.05
CA ALA A 102 -1.74 -20.74 -15.38
C ALA A 102 -1.75 -21.02 -16.90
N ALA A 103 -0.53 -21.11 -17.47
CA ALA A 103 -0.16 -21.32 -18.88
C ALA A 103 -0.38 -20.09 -19.78
N PHE A 104 0.63 -19.47 -20.41
CA PHE A 104 1.92 -19.95 -20.92
C PHE A 104 3.00 -18.87 -20.77
#